data_AF-A0A2W6AE17-F1
#
_entry.id   AF-A0A2W6AE17-F1
#
_cell.length_a   1.000
_cell.length_b   1.000
_cell.length_c   1.000
_cell.angle_alpha   90.00
_cell.angle_beta   90.00
_cell.angle_gamma   90.00
#
_symmetry.space_group_name_H-M   'P 1'
#
loop_
_entity.id
_entity.type
_entity.pdbx_description
1 polymer ?
#
loop_
_entity_poly.entity_id
_entity_poly.type
_entity_poly.pdbx_seq_one_letter_code
_entity_poly.pdbx_strand_id
1 'polypeptide(L)'
;MDAPRQLTMRARLPRPTPMRASLIAFVLLLPALSHAHLLRLTYERCVVALGQPVATEGVAVTPATEAYRFDDESWTRIIQFWHGKAHAMSIGKKDGSQISEAEIKVILDEFSDGRRWDKDENGTYWRHDGQILAVPGKYNDLLVMSAEFAIRVNRFSW
;
A
#
# COMPACT_ATOMS: atom_id res chain seq x y z
N MET A 1 -57.31 17.53 -69.48
CA MET A 1 -57.49 18.82 -68.79
C MET A 1 -57.59 18.53 -67.30
N ASP A 2 -56.95 19.39 -66.51
CA ASP A 2 -56.81 19.40 -65.04
C ASP A 2 -55.92 18.35 -64.36
N ALA A 3 -54.74 18.86 -63.93
CA ALA A 3 -53.94 18.36 -62.81
C ALA A 3 -54.49 18.98 -61.50
N PRO A 4 -53.86 18.85 -60.30
CA PRO A 4 -52.84 17.92 -59.80
C PRO A 4 -53.20 17.38 -58.39
N ARG A 5 -52.33 16.55 -57.80
CA ARG A 5 -51.94 16.70 -56.37
C ARG A 5 -50.66 15.90 -56.12
N GLN A 6 -49.54 16.61 -56.08
CA GLN A 6 -48.31 16.08 -55.48
C GLN A 6 -48.46 16.09 -53.96
N LEU A 7 -47.94 15.06 -53.29
CA LEU A 7 -47.43 15.15 -51.92
C LEU A 7 -46.49 13.97 -51.62
N THR A 8 -45.20 14.33 -51.56
CA THR A 8 -44.18 13.87 -50.60
C THR A 8 -43.96 12.36 -50.42
N MET A 9 -42.99 11.83 -51.18
CA MET A 9 -42.19 10.68 -50.78
C MET A 9 -41.44 11.00 -49.48
N ARG A 10 -41.90 10.48 -48.34
CA ARG A 10 -41.10 10.38 -47.12
C ARG A 10 -40.26 9.11 -47.21
N ALA A 11 -38.98 9.24 -47.55
CA ALA A 11 -38.01 8.17 -47.36
C ALA A 11 -37.94 7.84 -45.86
N ARG A 12 -38.47 6.68 -45.46
CA ARG A 12 -38.28 6.14 -44.12
C ARG A 12 -36.85 5.61 -44.05
N LEU A 13 -35.99 6.31 -43.30
CA LEU A 13 -34.71 5.77 -42.88
C LEU A 13 -34.96 4.43 -42.15
N PRO A 14 -34.23 3.36 -42.48
CA PRO A 14 -34.36 2.10 -41.77
C PRO A 14 -34.01 2.32 -40.28
N ARG A 15 -34.89 1.79 -39.41
CA ARG A 15 -34.68 1.80 -37.96
C ARG A 15 -33.32 1.17 -37.64
N PRO A 16 -32.49 1.79 -36.79
CA PRO A 16 -31.32 1.11 -36.27
C PRO A 16 -31.80 -0.06 -35.41
N THR A 17 -31.46 -1.27 -35.84
CA THR A 17 -31.60 -2.48 -35.01
C THR A 17 -30.73 -2.30 -33.75
N PRO A 18 -31.25 -2.58 -32.55
CA PRO A 18 -30.44 -2.54 -31.34
C PRO A 18 -29.42 -3.68 -31.40
N MET A 19 -28.18 -3.35 -31.81
CA MET A 19 -27.04 -4.24 -31.62
C MET A 19 -26.78 -4.30 -30.12
N ARG A 20 -27.23 -5.44 -29.58
CA ARG A 20 -26.85 -6.08 -28.33
C ARG A 20 -25.62 -5.45 -27.67
N ALA A 21 -25.89 -4.83 -26.52
CA ALA A 21 -24.94 -4.64 -25.46
C ALA A 21 -24.09 -5.91 -25.29
N SER A 22 -22.79 -5.77 -25.49
CA SER A 22 -21.73 -6.52 -24.81
C SER A 22 -20.41 -6.17 -25.46
N LEU A 23 -19.65 -5.28 -24.81
CA LEU A 23 -18.24 -5.57 -24.60
C LEU A 23 -17.74 -4.76 -23.41
N ILE A 24 -17.85 -5.41 -22.25
CA ILE A 24 -16.84 -5.45 -21.19
C ILE A 24 -16.32 -4.05 -20.82
N ALA A 25 -16.99 -3.43 -19.86
CA ALA A 25 -16.34 -2.51 -18.97
C ALA A 25 -15.16 -3.27 -18.34
N PHE A 26 -13.95 -3.04 -18.86
CA PHE A 26 -12.71 -3.37 -18.16
C PHE A 26 -12.61 -2.36 -17.02
N VAL A 27 -13.51 -2.51 -16.04
CA VAL A 27 -13.27 -2.02 -14.70
C VAL A 27 -12.05 -2.80 -14.29
N LEU A 28 -10.88 -2.18 -14.45
CA LEU A 28 -9.72 -2.49 -13.65
C LEU A 28 -10.20 -2.30 -12.21
N LEU A 29 -10.79 -3.35 -11.65
CA LEU A 29 -10.61 -3.71 -10.27
C LEU A 29 -9.09 -3.85 -10.14
N LEU A 30 -8.39 -2.72 -10.06
CA LEU A 30 -7.23 -2.64 -9.20
C LEU A 30 -7.79 -3.20 -7.90
N PRO A 31 -7.40 -4.41 -7.46
CA PRO A 31 -7.54 -4.68 -6.05
C PRO A 31 -6.92 -3.45 -5.41
N ALA A 32 -7.66 -2.75 -4.55
CA ALA A 32 -7.02 -1.89 -3.58
C ALA A 32 -5.93 -2.79 -3.01
N LEU A 33 -4.69 -2.60 -3.49
CA LEU A 33 -3.56 -3.42 -3.13
C LEU A 33 -3.48 -3.10 -1.66
N SER A 34 -4.04 -3.98 -0.85
CA SER A 34 -3.93 -3.89 0.58
C SER A 34 -2.45 -3.67 0.80
N HIS A 35 -2.06 -2.52 1.38
CA HIS A 35 -0.68 -2.22 1.75
C HIS A 35 -0.07 -3.30 2.66
N ALA A 36 -0.92 -4.26 3.07
CA ALA A 36 -0.60 -5.56 3.55
C ALA A 36 0.58 -6.22 2.82
N HIS A 37 1.65 -6.39 3.62
CA HIS A 37 2.86 -7.17 3.34
C HIS A 37 3.90 -6.49 2.46
N LEU A 38 4.22 -5.21 2.71
CA LEU A 38 5.44 -4.60 2.17
C LEU A 38 6.72 -5.30 2.65
N LEU A 39 6.71 -5.90 3.85
CA LEU A 39 7.84 -6.69 4.32
C LEU A 39 8.08 -7.91 3.42
N ARG A 40 9.36 -8.19 3.17
CA ARG A 40 9.90 -9.22 2.28
C ARG A 40 9.67 -9.00 0.79
N LEU A 41 9.06 -7.89 0.39
CA LEU A 41 8.96 -7.50 -1.02
C LEU A 41 10.25 -6.87 -1.52
N THR A 42 10.47 -6.95 -2.83
CA THR A 42 11.55 -6.22 -3.51
C THR A 42 11.18 -4.75 -3.68
N TYR A 43 12.18 -3.92 -3.99
CA TYR A 43 11.98 -2.50 -4.26
C TYR A 43 10.88 -2.25 -5.31
N GLU A 44 10.90 -2.98 -6.43
CA GLU A 44 9.95 -2.81 -7.53
C GLU A 44 8.52 -3.11 -7.10
N ARG A 45 8.34 -4.10 -6.21
CA ARG A 45 7.03 -4.46 -5.67
C ARG A 45 6.53 -3.40 -4.69
N CYS A 46 7.40 -2.81 -3.87
CA CYS A 46 7.05 -1.65 -3.05
C CYS A 46 6.65 -0.45 -3.91
N VAL A 47 7.36 -0.19 -5.02
CA VAL A 47 7.01 0.89 -5.96
C VAL A 47 5.67 0.66 -6.63
N VAL A 48 5.34 -0.58 -7.00
CA VAL A 48 4.01 -0.91 -7.54
C VAL A 48 2.90 -0.67 -6.52
N ALA A 49 3.16 -0.92 -5.24
CA ALA A 49 2.18 -0.76 -4.17
C ALA A 49 2.02 0.70 -3.70
N LEU A 50 3.11 1.46 -3.63
CA LEU A 50 3.15 2.80 -3.00
C LEU A 50 3.43 3.95 -3.96
N GLY A 51 3.72 3.66 -5.23
CA GLY A 51 4.21 4.65 -6.19
C GLY A 51 5.72 4.90 -6.05
N GLN A 52 6.19 5.96 -6.71
CA GLN A 52 7.61 6.31 -6.71
C GLN A 52 8.04 6.89 -5.35
N PRO A 53 9.22 6.52 -4.82
CA PRO A 53 9.73 7.12 -3.60
C PRO A 53 10.11 8.59 -3.83
N VAL A 54 9.99 9.40 -2.78
CA VAL A 54 10.30 10.84 -2.82
C VAL A 54 11.80 11.09 -2.64
N ALA A 55 12.48 10.22 -1.89
CA ALA A 55 13.93 10.29 -1.68
C ALA A 55 14.49 8.95 -1.20
N THR A 56 15.80 8.76 -1.40
CA THR A 56 16.60 7.80 -0.63
C THR A 56 17.00 8.50 0.67
N GLU A 57 16.57 8.01 1.82
CA GLU A 57 16.98 8.59 3.10
C GLU A 57 18.32 7.99 3.56
N GLY A 58 19.26 8.87 3.92
CA GLY A 58 20.64 8.54 4.28
C GLY A 58 20.82 8.04 5.72
N VAL A 59 19.91 7.22 6.24
CA VAL A 59 20.11 6.55 7.54
C VAL A 59 20.03 5.05 7.33
N ALA A 60 21.12 4.48 6.81
CA ALA A 60 21.30 3.03 6.77
C ALA A 60 21.42 2.51 8.21
N VAL A 61 20.39 1.82 8.69
CA VAL A 61 20.46 1.08 9.95
C VAL A 61 21.06 -0.28 9.64
N THR A 62 22.28 -0.57 10.11
CA THR A 62 22.90 -1.89 9.93
C THR A 62 21.95 -3.00 10.41
N PRO A 63 21.63 -4.02 9.58
CA PRO A 63 22.32 -4.40 8.35
C PRO A 63 21.66 -3.91 7.03
N ALA A 64 20.67 -3.02 7.08
CA ALA A 64 20.05 -2.48 5.88
C ALA A 64 21.08 -1.82 4.97
N THR A 65 20.99 -2.14 3.69
CA THR A 65 21.87 -1.60 2.65
C THR A 65 21.28 -0.36 2.00
N GLU A 66 19.95 -0.25 1.99
CA GLU A 66 19.22 0.81 1.29
C GLU A 66 17.96 1.18 2.09
N ALA A 67 17.52 2.44 2.00
CA ALA A 67 16.28 2.91 2.58
C ALA A 67 15.60 3.93 1.65
N TYR A 68 14.28 3.77 1.48
CA TYR A 68 13.48 4.62 0.59
C TYR A 68 12.27 5.18 1.31
N ARG A 69 11.98 6.45 1.06
CA ARG A 69 10.84 7.15 1.62
C ARG A 69 9.69 7.23 0.62
N PHE A 70 8.52 6.80 1.07
CA PHE A 70 7.25 6.85 0.35
C PHE A 70 6.27 7.70 1.16
N ASP A 71 5.71 8.72 0.52
CA ASP A 71 4.73 9.61 1.16
C ASP A 71 3.36 9.41 0.51
N ASP A 72 2.32 9.38 1.33
CA ASP A 72 0.93 9.56 0.88
C ASP A 72 0.36 10.90 1.37
N GLU A 73 -0.97 11.04 1.38
CA GLU A 73 -1.65 12.25 1.82
C GLU A 73 -1.32 12.62 3.28
N SER A 74 -1.29 11.64 4.19
CA SER A 74 -1.17 11.86 5.65
C SER A 74 0.00 11.16 6.31
N TRP A 75 0.62 10.19 5.62
CA TRP A 75 1.63 9.29 6.18
C TRP A 75 2.93 9.34 5.38
N THR A 76 4.01 9.12 6.12
CA THR A 76 5.36 8.87 5.62
C THR A 76 5.72 7.43 5.97
N ARG A 77 6.26 6.70 5.01
CA ARG A 77 6.81 5.34 5.19
C ARG A 77 8.27 5.32 4.75
N ILE A 78 9.16 4.94 5.65
CA ILE A 78 10.57 4.71 5.34
C ILE A 78 10.80 3.21 5.36
N ILE A 79 11.05 2.61 4.19
CA ILE A 79 11.25 1.17 4.05
C ILE A 79 12.74 0.89 3.91
N GLN A 80 13.25 0.03 4.79
CA GLN A 80 14.64 -0.42 4.82
C GLN A 80 14.78 -1.79 4.18
N PHE A 81 15.75 -1.90 3.27
CA PHE A 81 16.02 -3.10 2.49
C PHE A 81 17.32 -3.76 2.95
N TRP A 82 17.27 -5.08 3.08
CA TRP A 82 18.41 -5.93 3.37
C TRP A 82 18.37 -7.13 2.42
N HIS A 83 19.50 -7.44 1.78
CA HIS A 83 19.58 -8.47 0.73
C HIS A 83 18.51 -8.30 -0.38
N GLY A 84 18.24 -7.06 -0.78
CA GLY A 84 17.29 -6.73 -1.86
C GLY A 84 15.81 -6.87 -1.49
N LYS A 85 15.48 -7.05 -0.21
CA LYS A 85 14.10 -7.17 0.28
C LYS A 85 13.82 -6.24 1.44
N ALA A 86 12.59 -5.75 1.56
CA ALA A 86 12.16 -4.92 2.67
C ALA A 86 12.15 -5.76 3.97
N HIS A 87 12.79 -5.27 5.02
CA HIS A 87 12.90 -6.00 6.28
C HIS A 87 12.48 -5.18 7.50
N ALA A 88 12.45 -3.85 7.36
CA ALA A 88 11.89 -2.94 8.34
C ALA A 88 11.19 -1.78 7.63
N MET A 89 10.20 -1.20 8.30
CA MET A 89 9.48 -0.03 7.84
C MET A 89 9.10 0.84 9.03
N SER A 90 9.51 2.10 9.00
CA SER A 90 9.01 3.13 9.91
C SER A 90 7.80 3.81 9.24
N ILE A 91 6.71 3.93 9.98
CA ILE A 91 5.48 4.60 9.54
C ILE A 91 5.22 5.76 10.49
N GLY A 92 5.10 6.97 9.97
CA GLY A 92 4.85 8.18 10.78
C GLY A 92 3.86 9.12 10.10
N LYS A 93 3.23 9.99 10.87
CA LYS A 93 2.33 11.02 10.33
C LYS A 93 3.14 12.20 9.79
N LYS A 94 2.73 12.74 8.64
CA LYS A 94 3.44 13.88 8.01
C LYS A 94 3.38 15.15 8.83
N ASP A 95 2.34 15.31 9.63
CA ASP A 95 2.18 16.42 10.58
C ASP A 95 3.05 16.26 11.84
N GLY A 96 3.74 15.13 12.01
CA GLY A 96 4.60 14.83 13.17
C GLY A 96 3.83 14.51 14.46
N SER A 97 2.50 14.45 14.40
CA SER A 97 1.67 14.08 15.56
C SER A 97 1.88 12.61 15.95
N GLN A 98 1.61 12.30 17.22
CA GLN A 98 1.68 10.92 17.70
C GLN A 98 0.62 10.04 17.03
N ILE A 99 1.03 8.81 16.72
CA ILE A 99 0.13 7.75 16.25
C ILE A 99 -0.68 7.27 17.45
N SER A 100 -2.00 7.39 17.35
CA SER A 100 -2.92 6.88 18.37
C SER A 100 -2.96 5.35 18.38
N GLU A 101 -3.38 4.75 19.49
CA GLU A 101 -3.57 3.29 19.60
C GLU A 101 -4.55 2.73 18.55
N ALA A 102 -5.56 3.50 18.16
CA ALA A 102 -6.50 3.12 17.12
C ALA A 102 -5.83 3.06 15.74
N GLU A 103 -5.00 4.06 15.40
CA GLU A 103 -4.21 4.08 14.17
C GLU A 103 -3.17 2.95 14.16
N ILE A 104 -2.51 2.69 15.29
CA ILE A 104 -1.59 1.53 15.42
C ILE A 104 -2.33 0.24 15.10
N LYS A 105 -3.54 0.02 15.65
CA LYS A 105 -4.31 -1.18 15.37
C LYS A 105 -4.62 -1.34 13.87
N VAL A 106 -5.01 -0.26 13.19
CA VAL A 106 -5.25 -0.27 11.73
C VAL A 106 -3.98 -0.67 10.99
N ILE A 107 -2.83 -0.11 11.37
CA ILE A 107 -1.54 -0.47 10.76
C ILE A 107 -1.22 -1.95 11.01
N LEU A 108 -1.37 -2.45 12.23
CA LEU A 108 -1.09 -3.86 12.55
C LEU A 108 -2.00 -4.82 11.78
N ASP A 109 -3.26 -4.46 11.56
CA ASP A 109 -4.21 -5.24 10.78
C ASP A 109 -3.74 -5.41 9.32
N GLU A 110 -3.07 -4.40 8.73
CA GLU A 110 -2.42 -4.53 7.42
C GLU A 110 -1.30 -5.60 7.44
N PHE A 111 -0.55 -5.73 8.53
CA PHE A 111 0.53 -6.73 8.65
C PHE A 111 0.06 -8.09 9.22
N SER A 112 -1.24 -8.26 9.45
CA SER A 112 -1.75 -9.43 10.17
C SER A 112 -1.62 -10.73 9.37
N ASP A 113 -1.83 -10.73 8.04
CA ASP A 113 -2.06 -11.97 7.25
C ASP A 113 -3.17 -12.85 7.89
N GLY A 114 -4.15 -12.25 8.57
CA GLY A 114 -5.15 -12.99 9.36
C GLY A 114 -4.61 -13.60 10.67
N ARG A 115 -3.37 -13.27 11.07
CA ARG A 115 -2.79 -13.65 12.35
C ARG A 115 -3.05 -12.58 13.40
N ARG A 116 -3.17 -13.03 14.66
CA ARG A 116 -3.35 -12.15 15.82
C ARG A 116 -2.03 -11.47 16.21
N TRP A 117 -2.17 -10.29 16.81
CA TRP A 117 -1.11 -9.55 17.48
C TRP A 117 -1.30 -9.59 19.00
N ASP A 118 -0.20 -9.72 19.73
CA ASP A 118 -0.15 -9.56 21.18
C ASP A 118 0.78 -8.38 21.51
N LYS A 119 0.45 -7.60 22.56
CA LYS A 119 1.23 -6.44 23.01
C LYS A 119 1.85 -6.76 24.36
N ASP A 120 3.15 -6.51 24.52
CA ASP A 120 3.82 -6.66 25.80
C ASP A 120 3.73 -5.40 26.67
N GLU A 121 4.25 -5.50 27.91
CA GLU A 121 4.24 -4.41 28.89
C GLU A 121 5.03 -3.17 28.44
N ASN A 122 5.99 -3.35 27.52
CA ASN A 122 6.80 -2.26 26.95
C ASN A 122 6.13 -1.63 25.72
N GLY A 123 4.93 -2.10 25.35
CA GLY A 123 4.20 -1.63 24.19
C GLY A 123 4.71 -2.18 22.86
N THR A 124 5.59 -3.18 22.87
CA THR A 124 6.00 -3.89 21.66
C THR A 124 4.92 -4.88 21.26
N TYR A 125 4.58 -4.88 19.98
CA TYR A 125 3.61 -5.79 19.38
C TYR A 125 4.34 -6.95 18.71
N TRP A 126 3.83 -8.15 18.94
CA TRP A 126 4.36 -9.39 18.39
C TRP A 126 3.25 -10.07 17.61
N ARG A 127 3.52 -10.39 16.34
CA ARG A 127 2.61 -11.25 15.59
C ARG A 127 2.76 -12.68 16.09
N HIS A 128 1.65 -13.41 16.22
CA HIS A 128 1.64 -14.74 16.87
C HIS A 128 2.52 -15.81 16.17
N ASP A 129 2.93 -15.60 14.92
CA ASP A 129 3.91 -16.48 14.26
C ASP A 129 5.38 -16.16 14.60
N GLY A 130 5.62 -15.12 15.39
CA GLY A 130 6.93 -14.65 15.80
C GLY A 130 7.77 -14.07 14.66
N GLN A 131 7.19 -13.83 13.48
CA GLN A 131 7.96 -13.42 12.30
C GLN A 131 8.06 -11.90 12.12
N ILE A 132 7.14 -11.16 12.74
CA ILE A 132 7.06 -9.70 12.65
C ILE A 132 6.84 -9.15 14.06
N LEU A 133 7.54 -8.07 14.35
CA LEU A 133 7.29 -7.22 15.50
C LEU A 133 7.03 -5.79 15.06
N ALA A 134 6.30 -5.04 15.88
CA ALA A 134 6.15 -3.61 15.74
C ALA A 134 6.44 -2.91 17.07
N VAL A 135 7.21 -1.83 17.02
CA VAL A 135 7.64 -1.08 18.20
C VAL A 135 7.29 0.38 17.99
N PRO A 136 6.58 1.04 18.93
CA PRO A 136 6.45 2.50 18.92
C PRO A 136 7.84 3.13 18.96
N GLY A 137 8.18 3.88 17.91
CA GLY A 137 9.47 4.54 17.77
C GLY A 137 9.55 5.83 18.57
N LYS A 138 10.78 6.32 18.75
CA LYS A 138 11.06 7.55 19.51
C LYS A 138 10.61 8.83 18.78
N TYR A 139 10.29 8.74 17.48
CA TYR A 139 10.04 9.89 16.63
C TYR A 139 8.57 9.98 16.18
N ASN A 140 7.64 9.60 17.08
CA ASN A 140 6.20 9.54 16.79
C ASN A 140 5.86 8.62 15.61
N ASP A 141 6.66 7.57 15.41
CA ASP A 141 6.51 6.58 14.37
C ASP A 141 6.19 5.19 14.95
N LEU A 142 5.71 4.29 14.11
CA LEU A 142 5.61 2.87 14.40
C LEU A 142 6.62 2.13 13.51
N LEU A 143 7.58 1.47 14.12
CA LEU A 143 8.58 0.68 13.43
C LEU A 143 8.13 -0.79 13.36
N VAL A 144 7.81 -1.25 12.16
CA VAL A 144 7.42 -2.64 11.88
C VAL A 144 8.58 -3.36 11.21
N MET A 145 9.01 -4.52 11.73
CA MET A 145 10.15 -5.24 11.18
C MET A 145 10.03 -6.75 11.28
N SER A 146 10.75 -7.45 10.40
CA SER A 146 10.92 -8.89 10.50
C SER A 146 11.78 -9.26 11.71
N ALA A 147 11.43 -10.34 12.41
CA ALA A 147 12.17 -10.81 13.59
C ALA A 147 13.63 -11.14 13.28
N GLU A 148 13.90 -11.68 12.09
CA GLU A 148 15.27 -11.93 11.61
C GLU A 148 16.10 -10.64 11.57
N PHE A 149 15.53 -9.57 10.99
CA PHE A 149 16.20 -8.28 10.91
C PHE A 149 16.39 -7.67 12.30
N ALA A 150 15.39 -7.76 13.18
CA ALA A 150 15.51 -7.29 14.56
C ALA A 150 16.65 -7.96 15.34
N ILE A 151 16.78 -9.29 15.20
CA ILE A 151 17.90 -10.05 15.79
C ILE A 151 19.23 -9.55 15.25
N ARG A 152 19.31 -9.24 13.95
CA ARG A 152 20.54 -8.70 13.34
C ARG A 152 20.86 -7.31 13.85
N VAL A 153 19.92 -6.37 13.85
CA VAL A 153 20.12 -4.99 14.36
C VAL A 153 20.62 -5.02 15.81
N ASN A 154 20.02 -5.86 16.67
CA ASN A 154 20.44 -6.00 18.06
C ASN A 154 21.85 -6.57 18.23
N ARG A 155 22.35 -7.37 17.28
CA ARG A 155 23.73 -7.88 17.30
C ARG A 155 24.78 -6.85 16.93
N PHE A 156 24.41 -5.79 16.20
CA PHE A 156 25.33 -4.74 15.76
C PHE A 156 25.29 -3.48 16.63
N SER A 157 24.50 -3.49 17.70
CA SER A 157 24.30 -2.34 18.60
C SER A 157 25.18 -2.40 19.86
N TRP A 158 26.30 -3.14 19.83
CA TRP A 158 27.26 -3.33 20.93
C TRP A 158 28.68 -2.99 20.50
#